data_AF-A0A354NWE3-F1
#
_entry.id   AF-A0A354NWE3-F1
#
_cell.length_a   1.000
_cell.length_b   1.000
_cell.length_c   1.000
_cell.angle_alpha   90.00
_cell.angle_beta   90.00
_cell.angle_gamma   90.00
#
_symmetry.space_group_name_H-M   'P 1'
#
loop_
_entity.id
_entity.type
_entity.pdbx_description
1 polymer ?
#
loop_
_entity_poly.entity_id
_entity_poly.type
_entity_poly.pdbx_seq_one_letter_code
_entity_poly.pdbx_strand_id
1 'polypeptide(L)' 'AVAETRATYMVDQGDMPKDDLLRLIKDLESQMKTAARAMEFEKAALLRDQITDLRKVAVE' A
#
# COMPACT_ATOMS: atom_id res chain seq x y z
N ALA A 1 26.22 1.94 1.48
CA ALA A 1 25.23 1.19 0.68
C ALA A 1 23.96 1.06 1.50
N VAL A 2 22.83 1.41 0.89
CA VAL A 2 21.40 1.23 1.24
C VAL A 2 20.97 1.36 2.70
N ALA A 3 20.17 2.40 2.94
CA ALA A 3 19.48 2.74 4.17
C ALA A 3 18.27 1.85 4.44
N GLU A 4 18.21 1.25 5.62
CA GLU A 4 16.96 0.82 6.28
C GLU A 4 17.15 0.87 7.80
N THR A 5 17.02 2.07 8.39
CA THR A 5 16.78 2.16 9.83
C THR A 5 15.30 1.85 10.05
N ARG A 6 15.03 0.56 10.26
CA ARG A 6 13.73 0.03 10.67
C ARG A 6 13.28 0.63 12.00
N ALA A 7 11.97 0.82 12.08
CA ALA A 7 11.14 0.79 13.28
C ALA A 7 11.13 2.03 14.18
N THR A 8 10.30 2.99 13.79
CA THR A 8 9.45 3.69 14.75
C THR A 8 7.99 3.40 14.38
N TYR A 9 7.55 2.16 14.63
CA TYR A 9 6.13 1.83 14.68
C TYR A 9 5.60 2.31 16.04
N MET A 10 5.51 3.62 16.23
CA MET A 10 4.77 4.19 17.35
C MET A 10 3.30 4.14 16.98
N VAL A 11 2.69 3.04 17.39
CA VAL A 11 1.27 2.76 17.31
C VAL A 11 0.54 3.70 18.27
N ASP A 12 -0.04 4.78 17.73
CA ASP A 12 -1.17 5.46 18.36
C ASP A 12 -2.44 4.89 17.73
N GLN A 13 -3.26 4.22 18.53
CA GLN A 13 -4.42 3.46 18.07
C GLN A 13 -5.63 4.34 17.70
N GLY A 14 -5.47 5.66 17.60
CA GLY A 14 -6.54 6.59 17.20
C GLY A 14 -6.46 7.13 15.77
N ASP A 15 -5.29 7.08 15.13
CA ASP A 15 -5.03 7.75 13.85
C ASP A 15 -3.98 6.91 13.11
N MET A 16 -4.40 6.02 12.19
CA MET A 16 -3.43 5.36 11.33
C MET A 16 -2.71 6.49 10.56
N PRO A 17 -1.39 6.69 10.76
CA PRO A 17 -0.73 7.83 10.17
C PRO A 17 -0.92 7.75 8.67
N LYS A 18 -1.38 8.84 8.04
CA LYS A 18 -1.55 8.90 6.58
C LYS A 18 -0.29 8.41 5.84
N ASP A 19 0.88 8.52 6.46
CA ASP A 19 2.16 7.99 5.98
C ASP A 19 2.19 6.44 5.85
N ASP A 20 1.69 5.69 6.84
CA ASP A 20 1.66 4.23 6.79
C ASP A 20 0.63 3.71 5.78
N LEU A 21 -0.51 4.40 5.67
CA LEU A 21 -1.51 4.12 4.62
C LEU A 21 -0.93 4.36 3.22
N LEU A 22 -0.18 5.45 3.03
CA LEU A 22 0.52 5.74 1.78
C LEU A 22 1.63 4.72 1.47
N ARG A 23 2.34 4.20 2.48
CA ARG A 23 3.30 3.11 2.31
C ARG A 23 2.62 1.82 1.87
N LEU A 24 1.51 1.47 2.50
CA LEU A 24 0.71 0.30 2.12
C LEU A 24 0.18 0.41 0.69
N ILE A 25 -0.33 1.58 0.29
CA ILE A 25 -0.76 1.84 -1.08
C ILE A 25 0.40 1.62 -2.08
N LYS A 26 1.61 2.13 -1.79
CA LYS A 26 2.78 1.94 -2.66
C LYS A 26 3.19 0.48 -2.79
N ASP A 27 3.12 -0.28 -1.69
CA ASP A 27 3.42 -1.70 -1.72
C ASP A 27 2.42 -2.47 -2.59
N LEU A 28 1.12 -2.21 -2.41
CA LEU A 28 0.06 -2.80 -3.22
C LEU A 28 0.18 -2.41 -4.70
N GLU A 29 0.57 -1.17 -5.02
CA GLU A 29 0.86 -0.75 -6.39
C GLU A 29 2.01 -1.54 -7.02
N SER A 30 3.04 -1.87 -6.23
CA SER A 30 4.16 -2.72 -6.67
C SER A 30 3.70 -4.16 -6.94
N GLN A 31 2.90 -4.72 -6.04
CA GLN A 31 2.30 -6.05 -6.22
C GLN A 31 1.38 -6.12 -7.44
N MET A 32 0.55 -5.09 -7.65
CA MET A 32 -0.36 -5.00 -8.80
C MET A 32 0.41 -4.97 -10.12
N LYS A 33 1.47 -4.17 -10.21
CA LYS A 33 2.34 -4.11 -11.40
C LYS A 33 3.04 -5.44 -11.66
N THR A 34 3.44 -6.15 -10.60
CA THR A 34 4.04 -7.47 -10.71
C THR A 34 3.05 -8.50 -11.24
N ALA A 35 1.83 -8.52 -10.70
CA ALA A 35 0.74 -9.39 -11.17
C ALA A 35 0.39 -9.10 -12.65
N ALA A 36 0.29 -7.82 -13.03
CA ALA A 36 0.01 -7.42 -14.41
C ALA A 36 1.12 -7.88 -15.39
N ARG A 37 2.40 -7.79 -14.98
CA ARG A 37 3.53 -8.30 -15.78
C ARG A 37 3.52 -9.83 -15.89
N ALA A 38 3.04 -10.52 -14.87
CA ALA A 38 2.85 -11.97 -14.87
C ALA A 38 1.58 -12.42 -15.60
N MET A 39 0.83 -11.51 -16.24
CA MET A 39 -0.47 -11.75 -16.89
C MET A 39 -1.57 -12.24 -15.92
N GLU A 40 -1.39 -12.05 -14.61
CA GLU A 40 -2.39 -12.34 -13.57
C GLU A 40 -3.38 -11.17 -13.44
N PHE A 41 -4.17 -10.89 -14.48
CA PHE A 41 -5.03 -9.71 -14.55
C PHE A 41 -6.16 -9.68 -13.51
N GLU A 42 -6.70 -10.84 -13.14
CA GLU A 42 -7.71 -10.95 -12.09
C GLU A 42 -7.16 -10.48 -10.74
N LYS A 43 -5.95 -10.91 -10.39
CA LYS A 43 -5.25 -10.48 -9.19
C LYS A 43 -4.86 -9.01 -9.25
N ALA A 44 -4.42 -8.51 -10.40
CA ALA A 44 -4.15 -7.09 -10.59
C ALA A 44 -5.42 -6.23 -10.41
N ALA A 45 -6.58 -6.71 -10.88
CA ALA A 45 -7.86 -6.02 -10.69
C ALA A 45 -8.23 -5.94 -9.20
N LEU A 46 -8.12 -7.04 -8.47
CA LEU A 46 -8.37 -7.07 -7.01
C LEU A 46 -7.47 -6.09 -6.26
N LEU A 47 -6.17 -6.07 -6.59
CA LEU A 47 -5.21 -5.15 -5.96
C LEU A 47 -5.54 -3.69 -6.28
N ARG A 48 -5.96 -3.38 -7.51
CA ARG A 48 -6.40 -2.03 -7.91
C ARG A 48 -7.61 -1.57 -7.09
N ASP A 49 -8.57 -2.45 -6.87
CA ASP A 49 -9.79 -2.11 -6.11
C ASP A 49 -9.43 -1.85 -4.64
N GLN A 50 -8.56 -2.67 -4.03
CA GLN A 50 -8.02 -2.44 -2.69
C GLN A 50 -7.27 -1.10 -2.57
N ILE A 51 -6.41 -0.77 -3.55
CA ILE A 51 -5.71 0.53 -3.58
C ILE A 51 -6.71 1.69 -3.64
N THR A 52 -7.79 1.55 -4.41
CA THR A 52 -8.80 2.59 -4.58
C THR A 52 -9.53 2.86 -3.27
N ASP A 53 -9.89 1.83 -2.52
CA ASP A 53 -10.55 1.98 -1.23
C ASP A 53 -9.61 2.57 -0.16
N LEU A 54 -8.35 2.13 -0.11
CA LEU A 54 -7.35 2.72 0.79
C LEU A 54 -7.10 4.20 0.48
N ARG A 55 -7.13 4.60 -0.80
CA ARG A 55 -7.00 6.01 -1.21
C ARG A 55 -8.19 6.86 -0.76
N LYS A 56 -9.41 6.31 -0.69
CA LYS A 56 -10.58 7.04 -0.15
C LYS A 56 -10.39 7.32 1.34
N VAL A 57 -10.02 6.29 2.10
CA VAL A 57 -9.73 6.38 3.53
C VAL A 57 -8.59 7.35 3.84
N ALA A 58 -7.61 7.51 2.93
CA ALA A 58 -6.51 8.44 3.11
C ALA A 58 -6.90 9.93 2.97
N VAL A 59 -7.91 10.21 2.16
CA VAL A 59 -8.35 11.57 1.79
C VAL A 59 -9.42 12.10 2.74
N GLU A 60 -10.22 11.20 3.32
CA GLU A 60 -11.08 11.51 4.48
C GLU A 60 -10.24 11.85 5.74
#